data_AF-A0A167UZD8-F1
#
_entry.id   AF-A0A167UZD8-F1
#
_cell.length_a   1.000
_cell.length_b   1.000
_cell.length_c   1.000
_cell.angle_alpha   90.00
_cell.angle_beta   90.00
_cell.angle_gamma   90.00
#
_symmetry.space_group_name_H-M   'P 1'
#
loop_
_entity.id
_entity.type
_entity.pdbx_description
1 polymer ?
#
loop_
_entity_poly.entity_id
_entity_poly.type
_entity_poly.pdbx_seq_one_letter_code
_entity_poly.pdbx_strand_id
1 'polypeptide(L)'
;MKIKKVLWEDSMYDHALLIDPEEIAEEVHLWTDGRIFEISGGSLDALHDAEKQIIAKLKEKEDLDELTIRYMDADELEGVLNEMGFEGVSVSMADEWIAPDKNVLLFDAGESMFWKPAQLETTKTYQWWDGSNWRKVVLESHMNEKVVEITSASVCFDEWDGYGWQTGGNGLHQYIHKILTIDGETEEDSYLLVYSSQWQGHHDRAAVLSIGEVREHLKQLERDVEKYMYEVGTLSGK
;
A
#
# COMPACT_ATOMS: atom_id res chain seq x y z
N MET A 1 21.20 8.46 -13.67
CA MET A 1 20.85 7.45 -12.66
C MET A 1 19.48 6.91 -13.04
N LYS A 2 19.16 5.64 -12.76
CA LYS A 2 17.82 5.09 -13.01
C LYS A 2 17.02 5.09 -11.72
N ILE A 3 15.73 5.37 -11.81
CA ILE A 3 14.79 5.38 -10.69
C ILE A 3 13.75 4.31 -10.97
N LYS A 4 13.44 3.48 -9.97
CA LYS A 4 12.41 2.46 -10.06
C LYS A 4 11.11 3.00 -9.48
N LYS A 5 10.00 2.81 -10.18
CA LYS A 5 8.65 3.17 -9.74
C LYS A 5 7.69 2.03 -9.99
N VAL A 6 6.57 2.01 -9.28
CA VAL A 6 5.43 1.12 -9.55
C VAL A 6 4.27 1.96 -10.05
N LEU A 7 3.68 1.53 -11.16
CA LEU A 7 2.40 2.04 -11.64
C LEU A 7 1.33 1.06 -11.23
N TRP A 8 0.36 1.56 -10.48
CA TRP A 8 -0.80 0.78 -10.06
C TRP A 8 -2.04 1.30 -10.78
N GLU A 9 -2.47 0.59 -11.82
CA GLU A 9 -3.55 0.98 -12.73
C GLU A 9 -4.88 0.36 -12.27
N ASP A 10 -5.84 1.23 -11.95
CA ASP A 10 -7.25 0.85 -11.86
C ASP A 10 -7.90 1.05 -13.23
N SER A 11 -8.60 0.03 -13.73
CA SER A 11 -9.37 0.08 -14.97
C SER A 11 -10.40 1.23 -15.05
N MET A 12 -10.76 1.84 -13.91
CA MET A 12 -11.71 2.95 -13.85
C MET A 12 -11.12 4.35 -14.07
N TYR A 13 -9.79 4.49 -14.11
CA TYR A 13 -9.13 5.80 -14.26
C TYR A 13 -8.10 5.81 -15.40
N ASP A 14 -7.98 6.95 -16.08
CA ASP A 14 -7.03 7.15 -17.20
C ASP A 14 -5.56 7.26 -16.75
N HIS A 15 -5.29 7.20 -15.44
CA HIS A 15 -3.96 7.36 -14.85
C HIS A 15 -3.74 6.42 -13.68
N ALA A 16 -2.50 5.93 -13.55
CA ALA A 16 -2.05 5.04 -12.50
C ALA A 16 -1.63 5.83 -11.25
N LEU A 17 -1.70 5.20 -10.08
CA LEU A 17 -0.94 5.67 -8.90
C LEU A 17 0.55 5.49 -9.19
N LEU A 18 1.36 6.51 -8.89
CA LEU A 18 2.81 6.46 -9.04
C LEU A 18 3.45 6.26 -7.67
N ILE A 19 3.89 5.03 -7.40
CA ILE A 19 4.32 4.62 -6.06
C ILE A 19 5.83 4.34 -6.07
N ASP A 20 6.53 4.76 -5.01
CA ASP A 20 7.88 4.29 -4.75
C ASP A 20 7.84 2.84 -4.27
N PRO A 21 8.57 1.90 -4.90
CA PRO A 21 8.46 0.47 -4.56
C PRO A 21 8.79 0.18 -3.09
N GLU A 22 9.61 1.02 -2.45
CA GLU A 22 9.99 0.91 -1.04
C GLU A 22 8.87 1.34 -0.07
N GLU A 23 7.85 2.04 -0.56
CA GLU A 23 6.69 2.47 0.22
C GLU A 23 5.54 1.45 0.17
N ILE A 24 5.66 0.40 -0.66
CA ILE A 24 4.68 -0.69 -0.71
C ILE A 24 4.98 -1.66 0.43
N ALA A 25 3.99 -1.88 1.29
CA ALA A 25 4.04 -2.88 2.34
C ALA A 25 3.25 -4.13 1.93
N GLU A 26 3.63 -5.29 2.45
CA GLU A 26 2.81 -6.49 2.46
C GLU A 26 2.27 -6.68 3.87
N GLU A 27 0.95 -6.67 4.02
CA GLU A 27 0.27 -6.75 5.31
C GLU A 27 -0.81 -7.83 5.26
N VAL A 28 -1.09 -8.44 6.40
CA VAL A 28 -2.25 -9.32 6.56
C VAL A 28 -3.46 -8.46 6.90
N HIS A 29 -4.55 -8.64 6.15
CA HIS A 29 -5.84 -8.04 6.47
C HIS A 29 -6.65 -8.99 7.33
N LEU A 30 -6.93 -8.60 8.56
CA LEU A 30 -7.64 -9.46 9.51
C LEU A 30 -9.17 -9.36 9.40
N TRP A 31 -9.71 -8.49 8.53
CA TRP A 31 -11.16 -8.25 8.36
C TRP A 31 -11.89 -8.17 9.71
N THR A 32 -11.30 -7.49 10.69
CA THR A 32 -11.75 -7.60 12.08
C THR A 32 -13.12 -6.95 12.23
N ASP A 33 -14.14 -7.73 12.58
CA ASP A 33 -15.38 -7.18 13.13
C ASP A 33 -15.29 -6.98 14.65
N GLY A 34 -14.06 -6.75 15.13
CA GLY A 34 -13.74 -6.59 16.54
C GLY A 34 -13.62 -7.89 17.34
N ARG A 35 -13.25 -9.01 16.70
CA ARG A 35 -13.19 -10.33 17.36
C ARG A 35 -11.85 -11.07 17.28
N ILE A 36 -10.83 -10.41 16.72
CA ILE A 36 -9.50 -10.98 16.68
C ILE A 36 -8.65 -10.27 17.73
N PHE A 37 -8.09 -11.07 18.63
CA PHE A 37 -7.18 -10.63 19.66
C PHE A 37 -5.74 -10.89 19.23
N GLU A 38 -4.90 -9.91 19.49
CA GLU A 38 -3.45 -10.05 19.43
C GLU A 38 -2.93 -10.44 20.81
N ILE A 39 -2.19 -11.54 20.86
CA ILE A 39 -1.52 -12.05 22.06
C ILE A 39 -0.02 -11.87 21.86
N SER A 40 0.61 -11.14 22.77
CA SER A 40 2.04 -10.86 22.78
C SER A 40 2.67 -11.24 24.13
N GLY A 41 4.00 -11.34 24.16
CA GLY A 41 4.72 -11.75 25.37
C GLY A 41 4.61 -13.25 25.67
N GLY A 42 5.12 -13.66 26.83
CA GLY A 42 5.19 -15.07 27.23
C GLY A 42 5.88 -15.98 26.21
N SER A 43 5.51 -17.27 26.25
CA SER A 43 5.97 -18.28 25.28
C SER A 43 4.88 -18.56 24.25
N LEU A 44 4.85 -17.78 23.16
CA LEU A 44 3.83 -17.87 22.10
C LEU A 44 3.74 -19.27 21.46
N ASP A 45 4.87 -19.97 21.32
CA ASP A 45 4.85 -21.36 20.81
C ASP A 45 4.16 -22.32 21.78
N ALA A 46 4.35 -22.13 23.10
CA ALA A 46 3.68 -22.95 24.10
C ALA A 46 2.17 -22.67 24.15
N LEU A 47 1.76 -21.42 23.92
CA LEU A 47 0.35 -21.05 23.75
C LEU A 47 -0.25 -21.72 22.51
N HIS A 48 0.44 -21.65 21.38
CA HIS A 48 0.00 -22.28 20.14
C HIS A 48 -0.12 -23.81 20.29
N ASP A 49 0.86 -24.46 20.91
CA ASP A 49 0.82 -25.90 21.19
C ASP A 49 -0.31 -26.30 22.16
N ALA A 50 -0.75 -25.36 23.01
CA ALA A 50 -1.83 -25.55 23.97
C ALA A 50 -3.21 -25.10 23.47
N GLU A 51 -3.36 -24.71 22.19
CA GLU A 51 -4.60 -24.14 21.63
C GLU A 51 -5.87 -24.91 22.03
N LYS A 52 -5.82 -26.25 21.97
CA LYS A 52 -6.98 -27.12 22.25
C LYS A 52 -7.37 -27.07 23.72
N GLN A 53 -6.38 -26.96 24.59
CA GLN A 53 -6.59 -26.87 26.04
C GLN A 53 -7.15 -25.49 26.39
N ILE A 54 -6.66 -24.44 25.74
CA ILE A 54 -7.15 -23.07 25.93
C ILE A 54 -8.61 -22.99 25.49
N ILE A 55 -8.94 -23.46 24.28
CA ILE A 55 -10.32 -23.49 23.77
C ILE A 55 -11.23 -24.32 24.68
N ALA A 56 -10.78 -25.48 25.16
CA ALA A 56 -11.55 -26.28 26.11
C ALA A 56 -11.81 -25.52 27.42
N LYS A 57 -10.79 -24.82 27.95
CA LYS A 57 -10.89 -24.03 29.18
C LYS A 57 -11.84 -22.85 29.04
N LEU A 58 -11.81 -22.16 27.90
CA LEU A 58 -12.73 -21.08 27.55
C LEU A 58 -14.18 -21.61 27.54
N LYS A 59 -14.42 -22.77 26.93
CA LYS A 59 -15.75 -23.42 26.91
C LYS A 59 -16.24 -23.88 28.29
N GLU A 60 -15.34 -24.16 29.24
CA GLU A 60 -15.69 -24.53 30.63
C GLU A 60 -16.09 -23.33 31.51
N LYS A 61 -15.50 -22.15 31.29
CA LYS A 61 -15.64 -21.00 32.20
C LYS A 61 -16.99 -20.29 32.10
N GLU A 62 -17.67 -20.40 30.97
CA GLU A 62 -18.83 -19.55 30.65
C GLU A 62 -20.20 -20.24 30.69
N ASP A 63 -20.26 -21.52 31.05
CA ASP A 63 -21.49 -22.24 31.37
C ASP A 63 -22.63 -22.17 30.31
N LEU A 64 -22.38 -21.80 29.03
CA LEU A 64 -23.19 -22.07 27.81
C LEU A 64 -22.59 -21.46 26.50
N ASP A 65 -22.38 -22.35 25.52
CA ASP A 65 -22.21 -22.21 24.05
C ASP A 65 -21.16 -21.26 23.40
N GLU A 66 -20.85 -21.52 22.11
CA GLU A 66 -19.86 -20.79 21.28
C GLU A 66 -20.16 -19.30 21.12
N LEU A 67 -21.38 -18.86 21.44
CA LEU A 67 -21.78 -17.47 21.32
C LEU A 67 -21.09 -16.59 22.38
N THR A 68 -20.70 -17.14 23.53
CA THR A 68 -20.15 -16.35 24.64
C THR A 68 -18.67 -16.02 24.46
N ILE A 69 -17.86 -16.98 23.96
CA ILE A 69 -16.46 -16.74 23.55
C ILE A 69 -16.37 -15.58 22.54
N ARG A 70 -17.34 -15.50 21.63
CA ARG A 70 -17.43 -14.45 20.61
C ARG A 70 -17.58 -13.03 21.17
N TYR A 71 -18.04 -12.88 22.42
CA TYR A 71 -18.23 -11.60 23.10
C TYR A 71 -17.24 -11.37 24.25
N MET A 72 -16.28 -12.27 24.42
CA MET A 72 -15.18 -12.11 25.37
C MET A 72 -14.41 -10.82 25.09
N ASP A 73 -13.91 -10.16 26.13
CA ASP A 73 -12.96 -9.05 25.99
C ASP A 73 -11.49 -9.48 26.18
N ALA A 74 -10.57 -8.56 25.91
CA ALA A 74 -9.14 -8.85 25.98
C ALA A 74 -8.69 -9.22 27.41
N ASP A 75 -9.26 -8.58 28.43
CA ASP A 75 -8.89 -8.79 29.84
C ASP A 75 -9.34 -10.18 30.31
N GLU A 76 -10.51 -10.64 29.86
CA GLU A 76 -11.03 -11.97 30.13
C GLU A 76 -10.14 -13.07 29.52
N LEU A 77 -9.74 -12.91 28.25
CA LEU A 77 -8.83 -13.85 27.59
C LEU A 77 -7.47 -13.86 28.31
N GLU A 78 -6.91 -12.69 28.62
CA GLU A 78 -5.65 -12.57 29.37
C GLU A 78 -5.75 -13.27 30.73
N GLY A 79 -6.88 -13.10 31.44
CA GLY A 79 -7.15 -13.77 32.72
C GLY A 79 -7.17 -15.29 32.59
N VAL A 80 -7.79 -15.84 31.55
CA VAL A 80 -7.81 -17.29 31.29
C VAL A 80 -6.40 -17.83 30.99
N LEU A 81 -5.64 -17.12 30.17
CA LEU A 81 -4.26 -17.52 29.85
C LEU A 81 -3.38 -17.51 31.11
N ASN A 82 -3.49 -16.48 31.94
CA ASN A 82 -2.78 -16.39 33.21
C ASN A 82 -3.20 -17.52 34.20
N GLU A 83 -4.50 -17.84 34.31
CA GLU A 83 -4.99 -18.96 35.12
C GLU A 83 -4.45 -20.33 34.66
N MET A 84 -4.16 -20.46 33.36
CA MET A 84 -3.53 -21.64 32.77
C MET A 84 -2.01 -21.69 32.94
N GLY A 85 -1.40 -20.65 33.54
CA GLY A 85 0.03 -20.57 33.81
C GLY A 85 0.85 -19.93 32.68
N PHE A 86 0.20 -19.29 31.69
CA PHE A 86 0.90 -18.50 30.69
C PHE A 86 1.18 -17.09 31.22
N GLU A 87 2.20 -16.97 32.07
CA GLU A 87 2.59 -15.67 32.65
C GLU A 87 3.27 -14.75 31.64
N GLY A 88 3.08 -13.43 31.81
CA GLY A 88 3.74 -12.41 30.99
C GLY A 88 3.17 -12.26 29.57
N VAL A 89 1.97 -12.78 29.35
CA VAL A 89 1.17 -12.52 28.14
C VAL A 89 0.47 -11.18 28.27
N SER A 90 0.24 -10.53 27.15
CA SER A 90 -0.63 -9.34 27.04
C SER A 90 -1.57 -9.55 25.87
N VAL A 91 -2.85 -9.29 26.10
CA VAL A 91 -3.90 -9.43 25.10
C VAL A 91 -4.45 -8.04 24.74
N SER A 92 -4.60 -7.78 23.44
CA SER A 92 -5.26 -6.58 22.96
C SER A 92 -6.13 -6.89 21.74
N MET A 93 -7.01 -5.97 21.38
CA MET A 93 -7.64 -6.02 20.05
C MET A 93 -6.55 -5.95 18.98
N ALA A 94 -6.63 -6.83 17.98
CA ALA A 94 -5.73 -6.76 16.84
C ALA A 94 -6.06 -5.55 15.97
N ASP A 95 -5.02 -4.88 15.47
CA ASP A 95 -5.18 -3.90 14.41
C ASP A 95 -5.77 -4.58 13.16
N GLU A 96 -6.54 -3.83 12.36
CA GLU A 96 -7.11 -4.36 11.12
C GLU A 96 -6.03 -4.89 10.16
N TRP A 97 -4.86 -4.23 10.16
CA TRP A 97 -3.71 -4.53 9.33
C TRP A 97 -2.50 -4.82 10.20
N ILE A 98 -1.85 -5.95 9.94
CA ILE A 98 -0.71 -6.42 10.72
C ILE A 98 0.41 -6.87 9.80
N ALA A 99 1.66 -6.60 10.18
CA ALA A 99 2.81 -7.13 9.46
C ALA A 99 2.86 -8.67 9.57
N PRO A 100 3.12 -9.39 8.47
CA PRO A 100 3.14 -10.86 8.47
C PRO A 100 4.24 -11.45 9.36
N ASP A 101 5.31 -10.71 9.62
CA ASP A 101 6.42 -11.11 10.48
C ASP A 101 6.27 -10.64 11.94
N LYS A 102 5.16 -9.98 12.28
CA LYS A 102 4.91 -9.53 13.66
C LYS A 102 4.87 -10.75 14.58
N ASN A 103 5.71 -10.74 15.62
CA ASN A 103 5.86 -11.84 16.57
C ASN A 103 4.73 -11.85 17.60
N VAL A 104 3.55 -12.27 17.16
CA VAL A 104 2.33 -12.37 17.97
C VAL A 104 1.55 -13.63 17.60
N LEU A 105 0.64 -14.03 18.47
CA LEU A 105 -0.36 -15.04 18.19
C LEU A 105 -1.72 -14.36 18.07
N LEU A 106 -2.46 -14.64 17.01
CA LEU A 106 -3.80 -14.13 16.80
C LEU A 106 -4.80 -15.15 17.32
N PHE A 107 -5.81 -14.71 18.06
CA PHE A 107 -6.94 -15.54 18.46
C PHE A 107 -8.23 -14.97 17.88
N ASP A 108 -8.89 -15.73 17.01
CA ASP A 108 -10.24 -15.41 16.55
C ASP A 108 -11.26 -16.03 17.47
N ALA A 109 -11.94 -15.17 18.20
CA ALA A 109 -12.97 -15.55 19.15
C ALA A 109 -14.25 -16.06 18.46
N GLY A 110 -14.53 -15.62 17.23
CA GLY A 110 -15.67 -16.07 16.43
C GLY A 110 -15.52 -17.51 15.94
N GLU A 111 -14.32 -17.88 15.49
CA GLU A 111 -14.02 -19.23 15.01
C GLU A 111 -13.36 -20.13 16.08
N SER A 112 -13.00 -19.56 17.24
CA SER A 112 -12.25 -20.24 18.30
C SER A 112 -10.94 -20.86 17.78
N MET A 113 -10.16 -20.10 17.01
CA MET A 113 -8.91 -20.59 16.41
C MET A 113 -7.74 -19.64 16.65
N PHE A 114 -6.53 -20.22 16.67
CA PHE A 114 -5.30 -19.46 16.74
C PHE A 114 -4.55 -19.46 15.41
N TRP A 115 -3.95 -18.33 15.06
CA TRP A 115 -3.13 -18.18 13.87
C TRP A 115 -1.86 -17.42 14.17
N LYS A 116 -0.83 -17.66 13.37
CA LYS A 116 0.32 -16.75 13.27
C LYS A 116 0.15 -15.86 12.04
N PRO A 117 0.44 -14.55 12.11
CA PRO A 117 0.34 -13.67 10.94
C PRO A 117 1.08 -14.22 9.71
N ALA A 118 2.25 -14.83 9.91
CA ALA A 118 3.07 -15.44 8.86
C ALA A 118 2.41 -16.61 8.11
N GLN A 119 1.28 -17.13 8.61
CA GLN A 119 0.52 -18.22 7.98
C GLN A 119 -0.67 -17.71 7.15
N LEU A 120 -0.97 -16.42 7.24
CA LEU A 120 -2.12 -15.79 6.58
C LEU A 120 -1.70 -15.18 5.23
N GLU A 121 -2.68 -15.01 4.35
CA GLU A 121 -2.46 -14.34 3.07
C GLU A 121 -2.14 -12.86 3.29
N THR A 122 -1.13 -12.37 2.55
CA THR A 122 -0.75 -10.97 2.56
C THR A 122 -1.32 -10.25 1.37
N THR A 123 -1.62 -8.98 1.56
CA THR A 123 -2.06 -8.06 0.53
C THR A 123 -1.10 -6.88 0.48
N LYS A 124 -0.79 -6.41 -0.72
CA LYS A 124 -0.02 -5.19 -0.90
C LYS A 124 -0.84 -3.99 -0.47
N THR A 125 -0.22 -3.10 0.29
CA THR A 125 -0.83 -1.84 0.70
C THR A 125 0.14 -0.70 0.45
N TYR A 126 -0.42 0.48 0.28
CA TYR A 126 0.32 1.71 0.16
C TYR A 126 -0.29 2.78 1.05
N GLN A 127 0.54 3.59 1.69
CA GLN A 127 0.09 4.68 2.53
C GLN A 127 0.71 6.01 2.13
N TRP A 128 -0.12 7.07 2.13
CA TRP A 128 0.36 8.44 1.96
C TRP A 128 -0.41 9.40 2.86
N TRP A 129 0.23 10.52 3.18
CA TRP A 129 -0.42 11.61 3.90
C TRP A 129 -1.23 12.47 2.92
N ASP A 130 -2.55 12.62 3.12
CA ASP A 130 -3.44 13.41 2.25
C ASP A 130 -3.55 14.89 2.64
N GLY A 131 -2.64 15.38 3.48
CA GLY A 131 -2.67 16.75 3.99
C GLY A 131 -3.39 16.87 5.33
N SER A 132 -4.23 15.89 5.70
CA SER A 132 -4.92 15.86 7.00
C SER A 132 -4.88 14.52 7.71
N ASN A 133 -4.78 13.40 6.99
CA ASN A 133 -4.78 12.04 7.53
C ASN A 133 -3.88 11.13 6.69
N TRP A 134 -3.38 10.06 7.31
CA TRP A 134 -2.79 8.95 6.56
C TRP A 134 -3.90 8.19 5.85
N ARG A 135 -3.76 8.02 4.54
CA ARG A 135 -4.61 7.19 3.71
C ARG A 135 -3.90 5.88 3.44
N LYS A 136 -4.61 4.76 3.64
CA LYS A 136 -4.18 3.43 3.22
C LYS A 136 -5.01 3.03 2.01
N VAL A 137 -4.36 2.56 0.96
CA VAL A 137 -4.99 1.91 -0.18
C VAL A 137 -4.54 0.47 -0.23
N VAL A 138 -5.52 -0.40 -0.46
CA VAL A 138 -5.30 -1.81 -0.77
C VAL A 138 -4.96 -1.88 -2.25
N LEU A 139 -3.79 -2.39 -2.56
CA LEU A 139 -3.31 -2.60 -3.91
C LEU A 139 -3.83 -3.95 -4.38
N GLU A 140 -5.09 -3.97 -4.83
CA GLU A 140 -5.80 -5.21 -5.12
C GLU A 140 -5.19 -6.00 -6.28
N SER A 141 -5.19 -7.33 -6.18
CA SER A 141 -4.57 -8.24 -7.17
C SER A 141 -5.25 -8.23 -8.55
N HIS A 142 -6.47 -7.69 -8.64
CA HIS A 142 -7.18 -7.54 -9.91
C HIS A 142 -6.77 -6.26 -10.68
N MET A 143 -6.06 -5.34 -10.02
CA MET A 143 -5.49 -4.14 -10.63
C MET A 143 -4.17 -4.49 -11.33
N ASN A 144 -3.76 -3.64 -12.27
CA ASN A 144 -2.56 -3.91 -13.06
C ASN A 144 -1.33 -3.23 -12.44
N GLU A 145 -0.37 -4.04 -12.01
CA GLU A 145 0.93 -3.61 -11.48
C GLU A 145 1.95 -3.60 -12.62
N LYS A 146 2.60 -2.45 -12.85
CA LYS A 146 3.76 -2.35 -13.75
C LYS A 146 4.95 -1.76 -13.01
N VAL A 147 6.09 -2.42 -13.09
CA VAL A 147 7.35 -1.93 -12.54
C VAL A 147 8.11 -1.20 -13.63
N VAL A 148 8.32 0.10 -13.47
CA VAL A 148 9.01 0.93 -14.47
C VAL A 148 10.36 1.39 -13.95
N GLU A 149 11.39 1.31 -14.80
CA GLU A 149 12.66 2.01 -14.57
C GLU A 149 12.71 3.23 -15.47
N ILE A 150 12.89 4.42 -14.88
CA ILE A 150 12.89 5.69 -15.60
C ILE A 150 14.21 6.43 -15.45
N THR A 151 14.46 7.38 -16.34
CA THR A 151 15.56 8.33 -16.21
C THR A 151 15.38 9.22 -14.98
N SER A 152 16.47 9.48 -14.25
CA SER A 152 16.48 10.50 -13.19
C SER A 152 16.29 11.92 -13.73
N ALA A 153 16.62 12.15 -15.00
CA ALA A 153 16.31 13.41 -15.68
C ALA A 153 14.86 13.41 -16.15
N SER A 154 14.26 14.60 -16.13
CA SER A 154 12.92 14.86 -16.65
C SER A 154 12.86 16.17 -17.41
N VAL A 155 11.82 16.34 -18.22
CA VAL A 155 11.44 17.60 -18.83
C VAL A 155 10.16 18.09 -18.16
N CYS A 156 10.14 19.35 -17.73
CA CYS A 156 8.98 19.98 -17.11
C CYS A 156 8.16 20.71 -18.18
N PHE A 157 6.84 20.49 -18.22
CA PHE A 157 5.94 21.13 -19.20
C PHE A 157 5.35 22.47 -18.75
N ASP A 158 5.79 22.96 -17.59
CA ASP A 158 5.32 24.21 -17.02
C ASP A 158 5.74 25.42 -17.84
N GLU A 159 4.78 26.33 -18.02
CA GLU A 159 5.03 27.64 -18.60
C GLU A 159 4.55 28.74 -17.65
N TRP A 160 5.17 29.91 -17.78
CA TRP A 160 4.78 31.08 -17.03
C TRP A 160 3.45 31.64 -17.56
N ASP A 161 2.42 31.63 -16.73
CA ASP A 161 1.08 32.10 -17.11
C ASP A 161 0.77 33.56 -16.69
N GLY A 162 1.76 34.25 -16.10
CA GLY A 162 1.60 35.56 -15.50
C GLY A 162 1.61 35.56 -13.96
N TYR A 163 1.36 34.41 -13.34
CA TYR A 163 1.31 34.25 -11.88
C TYR A 163 2.30 33.19 -11.37
N GLY A 164 2.49 32.11 -12.12
CA GLY A 164 3.37 31.01 -11.74
C GLY A 164 3.81 30.15 -12.92
N TRP A 165 4.76 29.26 -12.66
CA TRP A 165 5.13 28.18 -13.57
C TRP A 165 4.24 26.98 -13.25
N GLN A 166 3.39 26.58 -14.20
CA GLN A 166 2.41 25.51 -13.96
C GLN A 166 1.88 24.86 -15.24
N THR A 167 1.29 23.67 -15.05
CA THR A 167 0.56 22.92 -16.08
C THR A 167 -0.68 22.28 -15.47
N GLY A 168 -1.85 22.56 -16.04
CA GLY A 168 -3.13 22.01 -15.55
C GLY A 168 -3.84 22.83 -14.46
N GLY A 169 -3.21 23.90 -13.95
CA GLY A 169 -3.82 24.83 -13.01
C GLY A 169 -2.90 25.22 -11.85
N ASN A 170 -3.43 25.99 -10.89
CA ASN A 170 -2.63 26.52 -9.79
C ASN A 170 -1.97 25.44 -8.93
N GLY A 171 -0.64 25.42 -8.94
CA GLY A 171 0.19 24.49 -8.17
C GLY A 171 0.19 23.05 -8.69
N LEU A 172 -0.26 22.85 -9.92
CA LEU A 172 -0.18 21.57 -10.63
C LEU A 172 0.99 21.61 -11.62
N HIS A 173 1.66 20.47 -11.73
CA HIS A 173 2.90 20.32 -12.49
C HIS A 173 2.83 19.04 -13.32
N GLN A 174 3.49 19.07 -14.48
CA GLN A 174 3.64 17.88 -15.30
C GLN A 174 5.09 17.70 -15.73
N TYR A 175 5.60 16.50 -15.51
CA TYR A 175 6.97 16.11 -15.83
C TYR A 175 6.96 14.89 -16.72
N ILE A 176 7.87 14.82 -17.68
CA ILE A 176 8.04 13.64 -18.51
C ILE A 176 9.42 13.03 -18.31
N HIS A 177 9.44 11.72 -18.10
CA HIS A 177 10.65 10.91 -17.98
C HIS A 177 10.74 9.92 -19.13
N LYS A 178 11.95 9.51 -19.51
CA LYS A 178 12.12 8.38 -20.42
C LYS A 178 11.97 7.09 -19.64
N ILE A 179 11.12 6.18 -20.12
CA ILE A 179 11.06 4.82 -19.61
C ILE A 179 12.17 4.02 -20.26
N LEU A 180 12.96 3.32 -19.44
CA LEU A 180 14.05 2.45 -19.84
C LEU A 180 13.59 1.00 -19.92
N THR A 181 12.80 0.57 -18.94
CA THR A 181 12.19 -0.76 -18.90
C THR A 181 10.79 -0.75 -18.29
N ILE A 182 9.94 -1.67 -18.73
CA ILE A 182 8.68 -2.05 -18.07
C ILE A 182 8.77 -3.54 -17.74
N ASP A 183 8.57 -3.90 -16.49
CA ASP A 183 8.64 -5.29 -15.98
C ASP A 183 9.95 -6.01 -16.34
N GLY A 184 11.03 -5.25 -16.44
CA GLY A 184 12.37 -5.73 -16.78
C GLY A 184 12.65 -5.84 -18.29
N GLU A 185 11.67 -5.60 -19.15
CA GLU A 185 11.83 -5.58 -20.61
C GLU A 185 12.23 -4.19 -21.09
N THR A 186 13.17 -4.12 -22.05
CA THR A 186 13.68 -2.83 -22.57
C THR A 186 12.63 -2.11 -23.40
N GLU A 187 12.45 -0.82 -23.12
CA GLU A 187 11.48 0.05 -23.78
C GLU A 187 12.18 1.16 -24.56
N GLU A 188 12.04 1.16 -25.88
CA GLU A 188 12.75 2.13 -26.73
C GLU A 188 11.97 3.43 -26.93
N ASP A 189 10.64 3.41 -26.89
CA ASP A 189 9.78 4.54 -27.33
C ASP A 189 8.67 4.92 -26.35
N SER A 190 8.80 4.49 -25.10
CA SER A 190 7.84 4.78 -24.03
C SER A 190 8.36 5.89 -23.10
N TYR A 191 7.44 6.71 -22.60
CA TYR A 191 7.70 7.83 -21.71
C TYR A 191 6.69 7.83 -20.56
N LEU A 192 7.13 8.28 -19.39
CA LEU A 192 6.28 8.40 -18.21
C LEU A 192 5.90 9.86 -18.02
N LEU A 193 4.63 10.19 -18.23
CA LEU A 193 4.08 11.49 -17.86
C LEU A 193 3.63 11.42 -16.40
N VAL A 194 4.21 12.26 -15.56
CA VAL A 194 3.91 12.39 -14.13
C VAL A 194 3.08 13.64 -13.90
N TYR A 195 1.94 13.47 -13.25
CA TYR A 195 1.08 14.54 -12.76
C TYR A 195 1.37 14.73 -11.27
N SER A 196 1.88 15.92 -10.94
CA SER A 196 2.29 16.25 -9.58
C SER A 196 1.70 17.57 -9.12
N SER A 197 1.80 17.84 -7.83
CA SER A 197 1.24 19.04 -7.20
C SER A 197 2.13 19.50 -6.05
N GLN A 198 2.27 20.82 -5.91
CA GLN A 198 2.95 21.42 -4.76
C GLN A 198 2.07 21.45 -3.49
N TRP A 199 0.78 21.12 -3.62
CA TRP A 199 -0.14 21.11 -2.49
C TRP A 199 0.05 19.85 -1.65
N GLN A 200 0.13 20.04 -0.33
CA GLN A 200 0.18 18.93 0.62
C GLN A 200 -1.00 18.00 0.40
N GLY A 201 -0.73 16.70 0.46
CA GLY A 201 -1.77 15.69 0.37
C GLY A 201 -2.06 15.14 -1.00
N HIS A 202 -1.50 15.77 -2.03
CA HIS A 202 -1.60 15.25 -3.37
C HIS A 202 -0.66 14.05 -3.53
N HIS A 203 -1.20 12.97 -4.07
CA HIS A 203 -0.41 11.81 -4.48
C HIS A 203 -0.20 11.87 -5.99
N ASP A 204 1.04 11.68 -6.41
CA ASP A 204 1.41 11.74 -7.82
C ASP A 204 0.75 10.61 -8.60
N ARG A 205 0.35 10.93 -9.82
CA ARG A 205 -0.25 9.99 -10.76
C ARG A 205 0.59 9.97 -12.02
N ALA A 206 0.50 8.90 -12.78
CA ALA A 206 1.25 8.81 -14.02
C ALA A 206 0.52 8.07 -15.14
N ALA A 207 0.93 8.37 -16.37
CA ALA A 207 0.50 7.69 -17.58
C ALA A 207 1.73 7.31 -18.42
N VAL A 208 1.68 6.12 -19.02
CA VAL A 208 2.66 5.69 -20.01
C VAL A 208 2.21 6.18 -21.38
N LEU A 209 3.06 6.96 -22.03
CA LEU A 209 2.80 7.54 -23.35
C LEU A 209 3.85 7.09 -24.36
N SER A 210 3.41 6.80 -25.56
CA SER A 210 4.24 6.77 -26.75
C SER A 210 4.70 8.18 -27.14
N ILE A 211 5.77 8.28 -27.93
CA ILE A 211 6.24 9.57 -28.46
C ILE A 211 5.16 10.35 -29.23
N GLY A 212 4.24 9.65 -29.90
CA GLY A 212 3.11 10.26 -30.61
C GLY A 212 2.10 10.88 -29.64
N GLU A 213 1.78 10.17 -28.55
CA GLU A 213 0.88 10.65 -27.51
C GLU A 213 1.48 11.84 -26.74
N VAL A 214 2.79 11.85 -26.50
CA VAL A 214 3.49 13.02 -25.93
C VAL A 214 3.28 14.25 -26.80
N ARG A 215 3.42 14.09 -28.13
CA ARG A 215 3.21 15.19 -29.08
C ARG A 215 1.78 15.71 -29.05
N GLU A 216 0.79 14.81 -29.03
CA GLU A 216 -0.61 15.21 -28.96
C GLU A 216 -0.96 15.87 -27.63
N HIS A 217 -0.42 15.37 -26.53
CA HIS A 217 -0.58 15.96 -25.19
C HIS A 217 -0.05 17.39 -25.12
N LEU A 218 1.15 17.64 -25.66
CA LEU A 218 1.73 18.99 -25.75
C LEU A 218 0.85 19.95 -26.57
N LYS A 219 0.21 19.48 -27.64
CA LYS A 219 -0.74 20.29 -28.42
C LYS A 219 -2.00 20.63 -27.61
N GLN A 220 -2.52 19.67 -26.83
CA GLN A 220 -3.67 19.90 -25.96
C GLN A 220 -3.37 20.95 -24.87
N LEU A 221 -2.12 21.00 -24.40
CA LEU A 221 -1.63 22.02 -23.49
C LEU A 221 -1.28 23.36 -24.18
N GLU A 222 -1.47 23.48 -25.49
CA GLU A 222 -1.10 24.65 -26.30
C GLU A 222 0.40 25.03 -26.17
N ARG A 223 1.28 24.04 -26.03
CA ARG A 223 2.72 24.22 -25.86
C ARG A 223 3.47 24.28 -27.19
N ASP A 224 4.67 24.84 -27.18
CA ASP A 224 5.61 24.74 -28.30
C ASP A 224 6.10 23.29 -28.44
N VAL A 225 5.39 22.54 -29.30
CA VAL A 225 5.65 21.12 -29.55
C VAL A 225 7.09 20.87 -29.98
N GLU A 226 7.65 21.67 -30.88
CA GLU A 226 9.00 21.42 -31.41
C GLU A 226 10.06 21.62 -30.34
N LYS A 227 9.92 22.67 -29.52
CA LYS A 227 10.80 22.92 -28.39
C LYS A 227 10.77 21.77 -27.38
N TYR A 228 9.58 21.38 -26.90
CA TYR A 228 9.47 20.33 -25.88
C TYR A 228 9.86 18.96 -26.42
N MET A 229 9.54 18.64 -27.67
CA MET A 229 9.96 17.38 -28.27
C MET A 229 11.48 17.29 -28.45
N TYR A 230 12.15 18.42 -28.72
CA TYR A 230 13.62 18.48 -28.69
C TYR A 230 14.15 18.17 -27.30
N GLU A 231 13.62 18.82 -26.26
CA GLU A 231 14.02 18.57 -24.86
C GLU A 231 13.76 17.11 -24.44
N VAL A 232 12.61 16.56 -24.78
CA VAL A 232 12.25 15.14 -24.52
C VAL A 232 13.24 14.20 -25.23
N GLY A 233 13.66 14.53 -26.46
CA GLY A 233 14.68 13.78 -27.18
C GLY A 233 16.00 13.66 -26.41
N THR A 234 16.39 14.71 -25.67
CA THR A 234 17.62 14.71 -24.87
C THR A 234 17.60 13.71 -23.70
N LEU A 235 16.41 13.30 -23.24
CA LEU A 235 16.28 12.27 -22.19
C LEU A 235 16.79 10.90 -22.65
N SER A 236 16.79 10.64 -23.96
CA SER A 236 17.23 9.37 -24.54
C SER A 236 18.76 9.28 -24.70
N GLY A 237 19.51 10.31 -24.29
CA GLY A 237 20.98 10.30 -24.28
C GLY A 237 21.64 10.26 -25.67
N LYS A 238 20.92 10.67 -26.73
CA LYS A 238 21.46 10.89 -28.08
C LYS A 238 21.34 12.35 -28.49
#